data_AF-A0A0E0R249-F1
#
_entry.id   AF-A0A0E0R249-F1
#
_cell.length_a   1.000
_cell.length_b   1.000
_cell.length_c   1.000
_cell.angle_alpha   90.00
_cell.angle_beta   90.00
_cell.angle_gamma   90.00
#
_symmetry.space_group_name_H-M   'P 1'
#
loop_
_entity.id
_entity.type
_entity.pdbx_description
1 polymer ?
#
loop_
_entity_poly.entity_id
_entity_poly.type
_entity_poly.pdbx_seq_one_letter_code
_entity_poly.pdbx_strand_id
1 'polypeptide(L)'
;MSGGVGPTCGGGITLPSTGAPLPPLHPTPTSPTARPHHHYYLFSIKQLNSFGAAAVLAFSTTVPLSDIAFALLVIPYLVVLSVLAFPQRPGKPNPGAPVFLGRGRFLLRAHDALGFLVGAALPALYILDGLRSGDTAGVAAASPHAFLLAAQIFTEGLAAAWPGRFSLPVRAAVVVMYGARRMFAASEWLRQEMKKRDQFGGGVGGAPAVARRRVVAGRVLAVANLAYWGINLFAFLLPFYLPKALNRYYCGSDSKEDDATAAAGAIDADDAKKKDS
;
A
#
# COMPACT_ATOMS: atom_id res chain seq x y z
N MET A 1 -13.96 42.71 44.51
CA MET A 1 -13.11 42.12 43.45
C MET A 1 -13.67 40.75 43.13
N SER A 2 -14.34 40.64 41.98
CA SER A 2 -14.95 39.41 41.48
C SER A 2 -13.89 38.58 40.78
N GLY A 3 -13.48 37.47 41.38
CA GLY A 3 -12.55 36.50 40.80
C GLY A 3 -13.32 35.30 40.30
N GLY A 4 -13.72 35.33 39.03
CA GLY A 4 -14.26 34.17 38.33
C GLY A 4 -13.15 33.18 38.02
N VAL A 5 -13.28 31.96 38.54
CA VAL A 5 -12.53 30.79 38.07
C VAL A 5 -13.55 29.70 37.82
N GLY A 6 -13.76 29.36 36.55
CA GLY A 6 -14.71 28.34 36.12
C GLY A 6 -14.28 26.94 36.60
N PRO A 7 -15.22 26.05 36.97
CA PRO A 7 -14.87 24.68 37.31
C PRO A 7 -14.44 23.88 36.06
N THR A 8 -13.26 23.28 36.20
CA THR A 8 -12.67 22.27 35.33
C THR A 8 -13.57 21.04 35.17
N CYS A 9 -13.54 20.42 33.98
CA CYS A 9 -14.14 19.12 33.68
C CYS A 9 -13.54 18.00 34.55
N GLY A 10 -13.98 17.91 35.80
CA GLY A 10 -13.73 16.81 36.72
C GLY A 10 -15.05 16.15 37.03
N GLY A 11 -15.43 15.14 36.23
CA GLY A 11 -16.56 14.27 36.54
C GLY A 11 -16.31 13.58 37.88
N GLY A 12 -17.24 13.77 38.81
CA GLY A 12 -17.13 13.39 40.21
C GLY A 12 -16.99 11.88 40.43
N ILE A 13 -16.23 11.56 41.47
CA ILE A 13 -16.09 10.22 42.05
C ILE A 13 -17.40 9.93 42.80
N THR A 14 -18.29 9.13 42.23
CA THR A 14 -19.47 8.61 42.92
C THR A 14 -19.08 7.36 43.72
N LEU A 15 -19.26 7.40 45.05
CA LEU A 15 -19.20 6.21 45.90
C LEU A 15 -20.34 5.23 45.55
N PRO A 16 -20.13 3.91 45.58
CA PRO A 16 -21.18 2.94 45.32
C PRO A 16 -22.13 2.82 46.53
N SER A 17 -23.42 3.01 46.26
CA SER A 17 -24.53 2.80 47.18
C SER A 17 -24.61 1.33 47.62
N THR A 18 -24.65 1.10 48.93
CA THR A 18 -24.83 -0.20 49.59
C THR A 18 -26.22 -0.76 49.28
N GLY A 19 -26.33 -1.83 48.47
CA GLY A 19 -27.63 -2.46 48.23
C GLY A 19 -27.80 -3.36 47.00
N ALA A 20 -26.76 -4.07 46.55
CA ALA A 20 -26.91 -5.06 45.47
C ALA A 20 -26.34 -6.44 45.90
N PRO A 21 -27.01 -7.57 45.59
CA PRO A 21 -26.53 -8.90 45.97
C PRO A 21 -25.18 -9.25 45.32
N LEU A 22 -24.33 -9.94 46.07
CA LEU A 22 -22.97 -10.34 45.67
C LEU A 22 -22.97 -11.20 44.38
N PRO A 23 -22.05 -10.95 43.41
CA PRO A 23 -21.84 -11.86 42.29
C PRO A 23 -21.15 -13.16 42.75
N PRO A 24 -21.43 -14.31 42.09
CA PRO A 24 -20.85 -15.59 42.47
C PRO A 24 -19.32 -15.64 42.23
N LEU A 25 -18.60 -16.11 43.26
CA LEU A 25 -17.16 -16.38 43.29
C LEU A 25 -16.82 -17.68 42.55
N HIS A 26 -17.01 -17.75 41.23
CA HIS A 26 -16.25 -18.67 40.38
C HIS A 26 -16.52 -18.38 38.89
N PRO A 27 -15.50 -18.07 38.06
CA PRO A 27 -15.69 -18.06 36.62
C PRO A 27 -15.71 -19.50 36.10
N THR A 28 -16.87 -19.99 35.69
CA THR A 28 -17.00 -21.15 34.80
C THR A 28 -16.48 -20.73 33.41
N PRO A 29 -15.48 -21.42 32.83
CA PRO A 29 -14.91 -21.01 31.55
C PRO A 29 -15.88 -21.42 30.44
N THR A 30 -16.65 -20.47 29.92
CA THR A 30 -17.40 -20.64 28.68
C THR A 30 -16.84 -19.72 27.60
N SER A 31 -16.52 -20.39 26.49
CA SER A 31 -16.14 -19.89 25.18
C SER A 31 -14.65 -19.55 24.96
N PRO A 32 -13.98 -20.28 24.04
CA PRO A 32 -12.58 -20.09 23.74
C PRO A 32 -12.39 -18.79 22.97
N THR A 33 -11.44 -17.99 23.45
CA THR A 33 -10.50 -17.19 22.63
C THR A 33 -10.91 -17.07 21.17
N ALA A 34 -11.58 -15.97 20.83
CA ALA A 34 -11.60 -15.45 19.47
C ALA A 34 -10.15 -15.12 19.10
N ARG A 35 -9.45 -16.13 18.57
CA ARG A 35 -8.14 -15.99 17.95
C ARG A 35 -8.30 -14.93 16.85
N PRO A 36 -7.38 -13.97 16.72
CA PRO A 36 -7.42 -13.09 15.57
C PRO A 36 -7.32 -13.98 14.33
N HIS A 37 -8.40 -14.02 13.55
CA HIS A 37 -8.44 -14.73 12.29
C HIS A 37 -7.35 -14.13 11.39
N HIS A 38 -6.22 -14.81 11.31
CA HIS A 38 -5.16 -14.59 10.34
C HIS A 38 -5.72 -14.96 8.95
N HIS A 39 -6.57 -14.10 8.40
CA HIS A 39 -6.98 -14.22 7.00
C HIS A 39 -5.97 -13.51 6.10
N TYR A 40 -4.95 -14.30 5.80
CA TYR A 40 -4.28 -14.45 4.52
C TYR A 40 -4.12 -13.18 3.66
N TYR A 41 -2.93 -12.56 3.79
CA TYR A 41 -2.13 -12.38 2.59
C TYR A 41 -1.91 -13.79 2.02
N LEU A 42 -2.18 -14.02 0.73
CA LEU A 42 -2.15 -15.34 0.09
C LEU A 42 -0.82 -16.11 0.24
N PHE A 43 0.22 -15.45 0.78
CA PHE A 43 1.49 -16.00 1.23
C PHE A 43 1.84 -15.44 2.62
N SER A 44 2.57 -16.21 3.44
CA SER A 44 3.17 -15.68 4.67
C SER A 44 4.02 -14.45 4.34
N ILE A 45 4.00 -13.39 5.16
CA ILE A 45 4.85 -12.19 4.96
C ILE A 45 6.31 -12.60 4.70
N LYS A 46 6.76 -13.68 5.36
CA LYS A 46 8.09 -14.27 5.15
C LYS A 46 8.29 -14.79 3.72
N GLN A 47 7.31 -15.50 3.16
CA GLN A 47 7.35 -16.05 1.80
C GLN A 47 7.31 -14.95 0.74
N LEU A 48 6.46 -13.95 0.92
CA LEU A 48 6.37 -12.82 -0.01
C LEU A 48 7.65 -11.98 0.04
N ASN A 49 8.23 -11.80 1.23
CA ASN A 49 9.49 -11.08 1.39
C ASN A 49 10.67 -11.86 0.78
N SER A 50 10.73 -13.18 0.98
CA SER A 50 11.75 -14.01 0.33
C SER A 50 11.62 -14.03 -1.20
N PHE A 51 10.39 -14.02 -1.71
CA PHE A 51 10.14 -13.91 -3.15
C PHE A 51 10.58 -12.53 -3.68
N GLY A 52 10.24 -11.45 -2.97
CA GLY A 52 10.73 -10.10 -3.28
C GLY A 52 12.25 -10.03 -3.31
N ALA A 53 12.93 -10.59 -2.30
CA ALA A 53 14.39 -10.64 -2.26
C ALA A 53 14.98 -11.44 -3.42
N ALA A 54 14.43 -12.63 -3.72
CA ALA A 54 14.88 -13.45 -4.84
C ALA A 54 14.68 -12.73 -6.19
N ALA A 55 13.56 -12.05 -6.38
CA ALA A 55 13.29 -11.28 -7.58
C ALA A 55 14.22 -10.07 -7.71
N VAL A 56 14.49 -9.34 -6.62
CA VAL A 56 15.47 -8.24 -6.60
C VAL A 56 16.85 -8.74 -7.05
N LEU A 57 17.30 -9.88 -6.53
CA LEU A 57 18.56 -10.49 -6.93
C LEU A 57 18.56 -10.92 -8.40
N ALA A 58 17.46 -11.54 -8.86
CA ALA A 58 17.34 -12.03 -10.23
C ALA A 58 17.38 -10.90 -11.27
N PHE A 59 16.75 -9.76 -10.98
CA PHE A 59 16.71 -8.63 -11.92
C PHE A 59 17.92 -7.69 -11.79
N SER A 60 18.69 -7.76 -10.70
CA SER A 60 19.81 -6.84 -10.40
C SER A 60 20.82 -6.69 -11.55
N THR A 61 21.07 -7.75 -12.31
CA THR A 61 22.04 -7.72 -13.44
C THR A 61 21.50 -7.05 -14.70
N THR A 62 20.20 -6.78 -14.78
CA THR A 62 19.51 -6.27 -15.99
C THR A 62 18.98 -4.84 -15.83
N VAL A 63 19.30 -4.19 -14.71
CA VAL A 63 18.67 -2.95 -14.25
C VAL A 63 19.74 -1.86 -14.11
N PRO A 64 19.43 -0.59 -14.39
CA PRO A 64 20.40 0.49 -14.23
C PRO A 64 20.86 0.62 -12.78
N LEU A 65 22.15 0.92 -12.60
CA LEU A 65 22.80 1.03 -11.29
C LEU A 65 22.09 2.03 -10.36
N SER A 66 21.47 3.07 -10.91
CA SER A 66 20.69 4.05 -10.16
C SER A 66 19.49 3.45 -9.41
N ASP A 67 18.83 2.43 -9.98
CA ASP A 67 17.69 1.77 -9.33
C ASP A 67 18.16 0.86 -8.19
N ILE A 68 19.27 0.18 -8.39
CA ILE A 68 19.93 -0.64 -7.36
C ILE A 68 20.38 0.24 -6.20
N ALA A 69 21.08 1.34 -6.51
CA ALA A 69 21.52 2.32 -5.52
C ALA A 69 20.32 2.90 -4.75
N PHE A 70 19.23 3.25 -5.43
CA PHE A 70 18.00 3.70 -4.77
C PHE A 70 17.43 2.65 -3.80
N ALA A 71 17.30 1.39 -4.25
CA ALA A 71 16.76 0.31 -3.42
C ALA A 71 17.64 0.01 -2.18
N LEU A 72 18.96 0.21 -2.29
CA LEU A 72 19.87 0.06 -1.16
C LEU A 72 19.83 1.28 -0.22
N LEU A 73 19.77 2.50 -0.76
CA LEU A 73 19.79 3.74 0.01
C LEU A 73 18.46 4.05 0.72
N VAL A 74 17.34 3.54 0.21
CA VAL A 74 16.04 3.76 0.86
C VAL A 74 15.98 3.09 2.23
N ILE A 75 16.63 1.94 2.43
CA ILE A 75 16.62 1.21 3.71
C ILE A 75 17.21 2.04 4.86
N PRO A 76 18.48 2.53 4.80
CA PRO A 76 19.01 3.36 5.86
C PRO A 76 18.26 4.70 5.99
N TYR A 77 17.74 5.25 4.90
CA TYR A 77 16.91 6.46 4.96
C TYR A 77 15.61 6.24 5.76
N LEU A 78 14.93 5.10 5.59
CA LEU A 78 13.76 4.74 6.40
C LEU A 78 14.12 4.55 7.88
N VAL A 79 15.32 4.05 8.17
CA VAL A 79 15.82 3.98 9.55
C VAL A 79 15.98 5.38 10.12
N VAL A 80 16.58 6.32 9.37
CA VAL A 80 16.69 7.73 9.78
C VAL A 80 15.32 8.35 10.01
N LEU A 81 14.36 8.16 9.10
CA LEU A 81 12.99 8.65 9.27
C LEU A 81 12.29 8.05 10.50
N SER A 82 12.48 6.76 10.76
CA SER A 82 11.88 6.09 11.92
C SER A 82 12.47 6.52 13.25
N VAL A 83 13.71 7.03 13.28
CA VAL A 83 14.32 7.55 14.52
C VAL A 83 14.07 9.04 14.70
N LEU A 84 14.24 9.84 13.64
CA LEU A 84 14.23 11.31 13.73
C LEU A 84 12.84 11.92 13.55
N ALA A 85 12.09 11.48 12.54
CA ALA A 85 10.83 12.13 12.16
C ALA A 85 9.60 11.44 12.77
N PHE A 86 9.57 10.11 12.75
CA PHE A 86 8.39 9.33 13.13
C PHE A 86 8.72 8.16 14.09
N PRO A 87 9.24 8.46 15.29
CA PRO A 87 9.56 7.43 16.29
C PRO A 87 8.33 6.64 16.74
N GLN A 88 8.42 5.31 16.65
CA GLN A 88 7.44 4.41 17.26
C GLN A 88 7.65 4.32 18.77
N ARG A 89 6.58 4.58 19.53
CA ARG A 89 6.57 4.56 20.99
C ARG A 89 5.35 3.80 21.51
N PRO A 90 5.42 3.17 22.70
CA PRO A 90 4.24 2.62 23.37
C PRO A 90 3.14 3.70 23.48
N GLY A 91 1.93 3.40 23.02
CA GLY A 91 0.80 4.35 22.98
C GLY A 91 0.54 5.00 21.61
N LYS A 92 1.43 4.83 20.62
CA LYS A 92 1.11 5.19 19.23
C LYS A 92 0.27 4.10 18.55
N PRO A 93 -0.59 4.45 17.56
CA PRO A 93 -1.44 3.48 16.89
C PRO A 93 -0.61 2.36 16.27
N ASN A 94 -1.08 1.13 16.43
CA ASN A 94 -0.42 -0.04 15.86
C ASN A 94 -0.27 0.15 14.34
N PRO A 95 0.95 0.20 13.80
CA PRO A 95 1.15 0.40 12.37
C PRO A 95 0.65 -0.78 11.53
N GLY A 96 0.43 -1.95 12.13
CA GLY A 96 -0.23 -3.10 11.51
C GLY A 96 -1.75 -2.97 11.38
N ALA A 97 -2.35 -1.97 12.02
CA ALA A 97 -3.77 -1.72 11.90
C ALA A 97 -4.11 -1.12 10.52
N PRO A 98 -5.18 -1.59 9.89
CA PRO A 98 -5.59 -1.13 8.56
C PRO A 98 -6.00 0.34 8.58
N VAL A 99 -5.47 1.12 7.63
CA VAL A 99 -5.67 2.58 7.49
C VAL A 99 -7.12 2.92 7.18
N PHE A 100 -7.80 2.11 6.37
CA PHE A 100 -9.22 2.24 6.05
C PHE A 100 -10.01 1.06 6.62
N LEU A 101 -11.18 1.35 7.18
CA LEU A 101 -12.13 0.35 7.67
C LEU A 101 -13.35 0.25 6.72
N GLY A 102 -14.19 -0.76 6.93
CA GLY A 102 -15.43 -0.98 6.19
C GLY A 102 -15.29 -0.97 4.66
N ARG A 103 -16.16 -0.21 3.99
CA ARG A 103 -16.24 -0.09 2.52
C ARG A 103 -14.94 0.47 1.91
N GLY A 104 -14.29 1.40 2.59
CA GLY A 104 -13.01 1.99 2.15
C GLY A 104 -11.89 0.96 2.04
N ARG A 105 -11.87 -0.06 2.91
CA ARG A 105 -10.92 -1.18 2.80
C ARG A 105 -11.15 -1.99 1.53
N PHE A 106 -12.40 -2.27 1.19
CA PHE A 106 -12.72 -3.04 0.00
C PHE A 106 -12.30 -2.31 -1.27
N LEU A 107 -12.59 -1.01 -1.37
CA LEU A 107 -12.16 -0.17 -2.49
C LEU A 107 -10.63 -0.12 -2.59
N LEU A 108 -9.92 0.05 -1.46
CA LEU A 108 -8.47 0.02 -1.45
C LEU A 108 -7.92 -1.33 -1.94
N ARG A 109 -8.53 -2.45 -1.53
CA ARG A 109 -8.11 -3.78 -1.99
C ARG A 109 -8.37 -3.99 -3.49
N ALA A 110 -9.49 -3.51 -4.00
CA ALA A 110 -9.78 -3.58 -5.43
C ALA A 110 -8.77 -2.73 -6.22
N HIS A 111 -8.44 -1.54 -5.73
CA HIS A 111 -7.40 -0.67 -6.29
C HIS A 111 -6.02 -1.33 -6.24
N ASP A 112 -5.61 -1.91 -5.12
CA ASP A 112 -4.34 -2.61 -4.98
C ASP A 112 -4.26 -3.82 -5.92
N ALA A 113 -5.35 -4.57 -6.07
CA ALA A 113 -5.44 -5.70 -7.01
C ALA A 113 -5.33 -5.25 -8.47
N LEU A 114 -5.99 -4.15 -8.83
CA LEU A 114 -5.87 -3.54 -10.16
C LEU A 114 -4.44 -3.06 -10.41
N GLY A 115 -3.81 -2.43 -9.42
CA GLY A 115 -2.43 -1.97 -9.51
C GLY A 115 -1.43 -3.09 -9.62
N PHE A 116 -1.66 -4.20 -8.93
CA PHE A 116 -0.89 -5.42 -9.13
C PHE A 116 -1.07 -5.97 -10.54
N LEU A 117 -2.29 -6.01 -11.06
CA LEU A 117 -2.56 -6.51 -12.42
C LEU A 117 -1.82 -5.66 -13.47
N VAL A 118 -2.02 -4.34 -13.42
CA VAL A 118 -1.47 -3.39 -14.41
C VAL A 118 0.04 -3.21 -14.25
N GLY A 119 0.53 -3.15 -13.01
CA GLY A 119 1.91 -2.80 -12.70
C GLY A 119 2.86 -3.96 -12.43
N ALA A 120 2.34 -5.18 -12.25
CA ALA A 120 3.14 -6.37 -11.95
C ALA A 120 2.86 -7.50 -12.94
N ALA A 121 1.60 -7.95 -13.00
CA ALA A 121 1.24 -9.17 -13.72
C ALA A 121 1.37 -8.99 -15.24
N LEU A 122 0.85 -7.89 -15.81
CA LEU A 122 0.97 -7.62 -17.24
C LEU A 122 2.43 -7.40 -17.69
N PRO A 123 3.26 -6.58 -17.00
CA PRO A 123 4.70 -6.50 -17.29
C PRO A 123 5.43 -7.84 -17.16
N ALA A 124 5.11 -8.66 -16.15
CA ALA A 124 5.71 -9.98 -15.98
C ALA A 124 5.36 -10.92 -17.13
N LEU A 125 4.09 -10.94 -17.58
CA LEU A 125 3.66 -11.71 -18.74
C LEU A 125 4.36 -11.24 -20.02
N TYR A 126 4.53 -9.93 -20.21
CA TYR A 126 5.26 -9.36 -21.33
C TYR A 126 6.74 -9.78 -21.33
N ILE A 127 7.38 -9.81 -20.16
CA ILE A 127 8.75 -10.30 -20.00
C ILE A 127 8.84 -11.79 -20.33
N LEU A 128 7.92 -12.63 -19.82
CA LEU A 128 7.91 -14.07 -20.07
C LEU A 128 7.67 -14.41 -21.54
N ASP A 129 6.73 -13.71 -22.19
CA ASP A 129 6.48 -13.82 -23.63
C ASP A 129 7.70 -13.39 -24.44
N GLY A 130 8.38 -12.31 -24.03
CA GLY A 130 9.63 -11.85 -24.62
C GLY A 130 10.77 -12.86 -24.49
N LEU A 131 10.92 -13.48 -23.31
CA LEU A 131 11.96 -14.46 -23.06
C LEU A 131 11.74 -15.75 -23.88
N ARG A 132 10.50 -16.21 -24.01
CA ARG A 132 10.14 -17.34 -24.89
C ARG A 132 10.38 -17.04 -26.36
N SER A 133 10.13 -15.80 -26.77
CA SER A 133 10.29 -15.34 -28.16
C SER A 133 11.71 -14.87 -28.49
N GLY A 134 12.64 -14.92 -27.54
CA GLY A 134 14.03 -14.49 -27.71
C GLY A 134 14.25 -12.98 -27.83
N ASP A 135 13.25 -12.14 -27.51
CA ASP A 135 13.42 -10.69 -27.54
C ASP A 135 13.97 -10.15 -26.20
N THR A 136 15.28 -9.94 -26.21
CA THR A 136 16.02 -9.37 -25.08
C THR A 136 15.76 -7.86 -24.90
N ALA A 137 15.37 -7.14 -25.95
CA ALA A 137 15.21 -5.69 -25.89
C ALA A 137 13.94 -5.24 -25.16
N GLY A 138 12.82 -5.95 -25.34
CA GLY A 138 11.58 -5.73 -24.58
C GLY A 138 11.71 -6.17 -23.12
N VAL A 139 12.42 -7.27 -22.88
CA VAL A 139 12.71 -7.76 -21.52
C VAL A 139 13.56 -6.74 -20.75
N ALA A 140 14.68 -6.29 -21.33
CA ALA A 140 15.55 -5.30 -20.70
C ALA A 140 14.84 -3.97 -20.40
N ALA A 141 13.91 -3.55 -21.25
CA ALA A 141 13.14 -2.31 -21.03
C ALA A 141 12.11 -2.44 -19.88
N ALA A 142 11.57 -3.64 -19.64
CA ALA A 142 10.59 -3.89 -18.58
C ALA A 142 11.22 -4.36 -17.25
N SER A 143 12.46 -4.88 -17.26
CA SER A 143 13.19 -5.35 -16.07
C SER A 143 13.27 -4.33 -14.92
N PRO A 144 13.56 -3.03 -15.15
CA PRO A 144 13.61 -2.03 -14.07
C PRO A 144 12.30 -1.91 -13.29
N HIS A 145 11.17 -2.09 -13.97
CA HIS A 145 9.85 -2.06 -13.33
C HIS A 145 9.61 -3.25 -12.41
N ALA A 146 9.91 -4.45 -12.90
CA ALA A 146 9.79 -5.67 -12.11
C ALA A 146 10.72 -5.62 -10.88
N PHE A 147 11.95 -5.14 -11.05
CA PHE A 147 12.89 -4.93 -9.97
C PHE A 147 12.37 -3.95 -8.92
N LEU A 148 11.93 -2.75 -9.32
CA LEU A 148 11.45 -1.73 -8.38
C LEU A 148 10.18 -2.17 -7.65
N LEU A 149 9.31 -2.96 -8.28
CA LEU A 149 8.16 -3.54 -7.62
C LEU A 149 8.57 -4.62 -6.59
N ALA A 150 9.48 -5.51 -6.97
CA ALA A 150 10.00 -6.53 -6.05
C ALA A 150 10.71 -5.89 -4.85
N ALA A 151 11.52 -4.86 -5.08
CA ALA A 151 12.20 -4.08 -4.05
C ALA A 151 11.22 -3.35 -3.13
N GLN A 152 10.12 -2.81 -3.67
CA GLN A 152 9.05 -2.22 -2.87
C GLN A 152 8.40 -3.28 -1.97
N ILE A 153 7.97 -4.41 -2.53
CA ILE A 153 7.35 -5.51 -1.75
C ILE A 153 8.29 -6.00 -0.66
N PHE A 154 9.58 -6.14 -0.97
CA PHE A 154 10.60 -6.51 0.00
C PHE A 154 10.72 -5.46 1.12
N THR A 155 10.80 -4.18 0.77
CA THR A 155 10.97 -3.10 1.75
C THR A 155 9.72 -2.93 2.62
N GLU A 156 8.51 -3.12 2.06
CA GLU A 156 7.27 -3.16 2.82
C GLU A 156 7.20 -4.36 3.76
N GLY A 157 7.62 -5.54 3.30
CA GLY A 157 7.74 -6.75 4.11
C GLY A 157 8.72 -6.58 5.26
N LEU A 158 9.86 -5.95 4.99
CA LEU A 158 10.85 -5.55 5.99
C LEU A 158 10.20 -4.60 7.02
N ALA A 159 9.55 -3.52 6.58
CA ALA A 159 8.92 -2.57 7.49
C ALA A 159 7.79 -3.22 8.33
N ALA A 160 7.03 -4.14 7.75
CA ALA A 160 5.97 -4.87 8.44
C ALA A 160 6.49 -5.89 9.45
N ALA A 161 7.69 -6.43 9.26
CA ALA A 161 8.31 -7.37 10.19
C ALA A 161 8.77 -6.70 11.52
N TRP A 162 9.01 -5.39 11.51
CA TRP A 162 9.35 -4.61 12.71
C TRP A 162 8.33 -3.49 12.99
N PRO A 163 7.09 -3.83 13.39
CA PRO A 163 6.04 -2.85 13.68
C PRO A 163 6.39 -1.96 14.88
N GLY A 164 7.25 -2.42 15.79
CA GLY A 164 7.76 -1.60 16.91
C GLY A 164 8.77 -0.54 16.49
N ARG A 165 9.29 -0.58 15.26
CA ARG A 165 10.30 0.36 14.75
C ARG A 165 9.75 1.25 13.64
N PHE A 166 8.98 0.69 12.72
CA PHE A 166 8.48 1.41 11.56
C PHE A 166 7.04 1.88 11.73
N SER A 167 6.88 3.20 11.78
CA SER A 167 5.60 3.87 11.91
C SER A 167 4.76 3.83 10.65
N LEU A 168 3.47 4.10 10.79
CA LEU A 168 2.54 4.16 9.67
C LEU A 168 2.94 5.20 8.60
N PRO A 169 3.42 6.41 8.96
CA PRO A 169 4.01 7.35 7.99
C PRO A 169 5.28 6.84 7.31
N VAL A 170 6.16 6.12 8.02
CA VAL A 170 7.37 5.55 7.40
C VAL A 170 7.01 4.45 6.41
N ARG A 171 6.00 3.63 6.73
CA ARG A 171 5.45 2.64 5.79
C ARG A 171 4.82 3.30 4.56
N ALA A 172 4.10 4.40 4.75
CA ALA A 172 3.57 5.19 3.64
C ALA A 172 4.69 5.80 2.77
N ALA A 173 5.78 6.26 3.40
CA ALA A 173 6.94 6.77 2.69
C ALA A 173 7.57 5.72 1.75
N VAL A 174 7.57 4.43 2.13
CA VAL A 174 8.03 3.35 1.23
C VAL A 174 7.24 3.38 -0.08
N VAL A 175 5.92 3.33 -0.01
CA VAL A 175 5.04 3.30 -1.18
C VAL A 175 5.22 4.56 -2.04
N VAL A 176 5.33 5.73 -1.41
CA VAL A 176 5.52 7.02 -2.10
C VAL A 176 6.87 7.10 -2.80
N MET A 177 7.96 6.74 -2.11
CA MET A 177 9.31 6.82 -2.68
C MET A 177 9.50 5.84 -3.84
N TYR A 178 9.04 4.59 -3.69
CA TYR A 178 9.08 3.62 -4.78
C TYR A 178 8.13 4.00 -5.92
N GLY A 179 6.94 4.54 -5.62
CA GLY A 179 6.01 5.07 -6.62
C GLY A 179 6.66 6.18 -7.46
N ALA A 180 7.33 7.14 -6.81
CA ALA A 180 8.07 8.20 -7.50
C ALA A 180 9.21 7.65 -8.36
N ARG A 181 10.03 6.72 -7.84
CA ARG A 181 11.11 6.11 -8.64
C ARG A 181 10.58 5.33 -9.85
N ARG A 182 9.46 4.63 -9.68
CA ARG A 182 8.78 3.90 -10.76
C ARG A 182 8.30 4.82 -11.88
N MET A 183 7.97 6.08 -11.61
CA MET A 183 7.65 7.07 -12.64
C MET A 183 8.83 7.36 -13.56
N PHE A 184 10.03 7.52 -13.01
CA PHE A 184 11.23 7.70 -13.82
C PHE A 184 11.50 6.47 -14.69
N ALA A 185 11.43 5.26 -14.12
CA ALA A 185 11.56 4.03 -14.89
C ALA A 185 10.49 3.92 -16.00
N ALA A 186 9.23 4.33 -15.72
CA ALA A 186 8.12 4.22 -16.67
C ALA A 186 8.27 5.19 -17.83
N SER A 187 8.72 6.41 -17.53
CA SER A 187 9.05 7.40 -18.55
C SER A 187 10.23 6.96 -19.42
N GLU A 188 11.23 6.31 -18.81
CA GLU A 188 12.39 5.76 -19.51
C GLU A 188 11.95 4.64 -20.46
N TRP A 189 11.16 3.68 -19.97
CA TRP A 189 10.61 2.59 -20.77
C TRP A 189 9.75 3.10 -21.93
N LEU A 190 8.82 4.03 -21.67
CA LEU A 190 7.98 4.62 -22.71
C LEU A 190 8.84 5.29 -23.80
N ARG A 191 9.84 6.09 -23.41
CA ARG A 191 10.72 6.78 -24.36
C ARG A 191 11.57 5.78 -25.16
N GLN A 192 12.00 4.65 -24.57
CA GLN A 192 12.70 3.59 -25.32
C GLN A 192 11.79 2.90 -26.34
N GLU A 193 10.54 2.61 -25.97
CA GLU A 193 9.57 1.96 -26.86
C GLU A 193 9.05 2.89 -27.97
N MET A 194 9.05 4.20 -27.72
CA MET A 194 8.79 5.23 -28.73
C MET A 194 9.96 5.36 -29.71
N LYS A 195 11.23 5.34 -29.24
CA LYS A 195 12.42 5.37 -30.12
C LYS A 195 12.52 4.15 -31.05
N LYS A 196 12.03 2.97 -30.63
CA LYS A 196 11.92 1.79 -31.52
C LYS A 196 11.05 2.06 -32.75
N ARG A 197 10.14 3.05 -32.71
CA ARG A 197 9.32 3.45 -33.86
C ARG A 197 10.16 4.01 -35.00
N ASP A 198 11.22 4.75 -34.68
CA ASP A 198 12.02 5.46 -35.68
C ASP A 198 12.91 4.51 -36.46
N GLN A 199 13.32 3.39 -35.83
CA GLN A 199 14.16 2.36 -36.47
C GLN A 199 13.36 1.40 -37.37
N PHE A 200 12.12 1.06 -37.01
CA PHE A 200 11.26 0.16 -37.81
C PHE A 200 10.28 0.90 -38.75
N GLY A 201 10.18 2.23 -38.64
CA GLY A 201 9.26 3.06 -39.43
C GLY A 201 9.83 3.61 -40.75
N GLY A 202 11.14 3.50 -40.98
CA GLY A 202 11.81 4.04 -42.17
C GLY A 202 12.33 3.00 -43.18
N GLY A 203 12.24 1.70 -42.88
CA GLY A 203 12.78 0.64 -43.74
C GLY A 203 11.72 0.00 -44.63
N VAL A 204 11.93 0.07 -45.95
CA VAL A 204 11.24 -0.76 -46.96
C VAL A 204 11.57 -2.23 -46.67
N GLY A 205 10.73 -2.91 -45.89
CA GLY A 205 10.93 -4.31 -45.56
C GLY A 205 9.95 -4.78 -44.48
N GLY A 206 9.01 -5.65 -44.86
CA GLY A 206 7.97 -6.16 -43.98
C GLY A 206 8.53 -6.88 -42.77
N ALA A 207 8.62 -6.19 -41.63
CA ALA A 207 8.78 -6.87 -40.35
C ALA A 207 7.58 -7.81 -40.13
N PRO A 208 7.79 -9.07 -39.69
CA PRO A 208 6.71 -10.04 -39.51
C PRO A 208 5.62 -9.45 -38.61
N ALA A 209 4.34 -9.71 -38.91
CA ALA A 209 3.19 -9.13 -38.21
C ALA A 209 3.28 -9.29 -36.67
N VAL A 210 3.96 -10.33 -36.19
CA VAL A 210 4.27 -10.60 -34.78
C VAL A 210 5.14 -9.50 -34.15
N ALA A 211 6.18 -9.02 -34.84
CA ALA A 211 7.04 -7.94 -34.35
C ALA A 211 6.26 -6.62 -34.19
N ARG A 212 5.36 -6.32 -35.14
CA ARG A 212 4.51 -5.13 -35.09
C ARG A 212 3.52 -5.19 -33.93
N ARG A 213 2.84 -6.32 -33.72
CA ARG A 213 1.91 -6.52 -32.59
C ARG A 213 2.60 -6.35 -31.24
N ARG A 214 3.84 -6.84 -31.11
CA ARG A 214 4.59 -6.78 -29.86
C ARG A 214 5.09 -5.38 -29.52
N VAL A 215 5.53 -4.60 -30.50
CA VAL A 215 5.86 -3.18 -30.31
C VAL A 215 4.60 -2.40 -29.89
N VAL A 216 3.44 -2.68 -30.49
CA VAL A 216 2.17 -2.05 -30.07
C VAL A 216 1.81 -2.46 -28.63
N ALA A 217 1.93 -3.74 -28.28
CA ALA A 217 1.68 -4.23 -26.93
C ALA A 217 2.61 -3.57 -25.89
N GLY A 218 3.91 -3.47 -26.18
CA GLY A 218 4.89 -2.79 -25.33
C GLY A 218 4.55 -1.31 -25.12
N ARG A 219 4.08 -0.61 -26.16
CA ARG A 219 3.66 0.80 -26.05
C ARG A 219 2.41 0.98 -25.21
N VAL A 220 1.35 0.22 -25.53
CA VAL A 220 0.09 0.30 -24.78
C VAL A 220 0.36 -0.01 -23.32
N LEU A 221 1.19 -1.02 -23.05
CA LEU A 221 1.56 -1.38 -21.69
C LEU A 221 2.39 -0.29 -21.00
N ALA A 222 3.38 0.30 -21.66
CA ALA A 222 4.18 1.40 -21.09
C ALA A 222 3.33 2.64 -20.78
N VAL A 223 2.43 3.04 -21.70
CA VAL A 223 1.50 4.17 -21.50
C VAL A 223 0.52 3.88 -20.36
N ALA A 224 -0.11 2.70 -20.36
CA ALA A 224 -1.05 2.30 -19.32
C ALA A 224 -0.38 2.26 -17.94
N ASN A 225 0.84 1.71 -17.87
CA ASN A 225 1.61 1.63 -16.64
C ASN A 225 1.98 3.04 -16.13
N LEU A 226 2.46 3.93 -17.01
CA LEU A 226 2.79 5.31 -16.63
C LEU A 226 1.55 6.08 -16.15
N ALA A 227 0.42 5.97 -16.87
CA ALA A 227 -0.82 6.63 -16.51
C ALA A 227 -1.38 6.12 -15.18
N TYR A 228 -1.46 4.80 -15.01
CA TYR A 228 -1.98 4.17 -13.79
C TYR A 228 -1.18 4.60 -12.56
N TRP A 229 0.14 4.43 -12.60
CA TRP A 229 0.98 4.75 -11.46
C TRP A 229 1.13 6.26 -11.23
N GLY A 230 1.02 7.08 -12.28
CA GLY A 230 0.97 8.54 -12.17
C GLY A 230 -0.28 9.01 -11.46
N ILE A 231 -1.46 8.53 -11.88
CA ILE A 231 -2.73 8.80 -11.20
C ILE A 231 -2.67 8.29 -9.76
N ASN A 232 -2.18 7.06 -9.54
CA ASN A 232 -2.03 6.53 -8.19
C ASN A 232 -1.17 7.43 -7.31
N LEU A 233 -0.02 7.91 -7.78
CA LEU A 233 0.87 8.75 -6.99
C LEU A 233 0.26 10.14 -6.71
N PHE A 234 -0.19 10.84 -7.76
CA PHE A 234 -0.59 12.24 -7.66
C PHE A 234 -2.06 12.46 -7.26
N ALA A 235 -2.95 11.53 -7.60
CA ALA A 235 -4.38 11.67 -7.31
C ALA A 235 -4.83 10.85 -6.09
N PHE A 236 -4.03 9.87 -5.63
CA PHE A 236 -4.40 9.04 -4.47
C PHE A 236 -3.37 9.10 -3.33
N LEU A 237 -2.12 8.73 -3.60
CA LEU A 237 -1.10 8.51 -2.59
C LEU A 237 -0.70 9.81 -1.86
N LEU A 238 -0.41 10.85 -2.64
CA LEU A 238 -0.04 12.17 -2.12
C LEU A 238 -1.22 12.92 -1.47
N PRO A 239 -2.39 13.05 -2.12
CA PRO A 239 -3.48 13.87 -1.56
C PRO A 239 -4.30 13.19 -0.47
N PHE A 240 -4.41 11.85 -0.45
CA PHE A 240 -5.30 11.16 0.49
C PHE A 240 -4.56 10.21 1.44
N TYR A 241 -3.73 9.32 0.90
CA TYR A 241 -3.10 8.27 1.71
C TYR A 241 -2.09 8.82 2.72
N LEU A 242 -1.17 9.69 2.26
CA LEU A 242 -0.13 10.26 3.11
C LEU A 242 -0.70 11.18 4.22
N PRO A 243 -1.66 12.09 3.93
CA PRO A 243 -2.30 12.88 4.98
C PRO A 243 -3.05 12.01 6.01
N LYS A 244 -3.78 10.97 5.57
CA LYS A 244 -4.48 10.06 6.50
C LYS A 244 -3.49 9.27 7.36
N ALA A 245 -2.36 8.86 6.79
CA ALA A 245 -1.29 8.18 7.51
C ALA A 245 -0.67 9.05 8.61
N LEU A 246 -0.42 10.33 8.29
CA LEU A 246 0.09 11.32 9.25
C LEU A 246 -0.95 11.64 10.32
N ASN A 247 -2.20 11.89 9.93
CA ASN A 247 -3.29 12.19 10.86
C ASN A 247 -3.45 11.05 11.88
N ARG A 248 -3.47 9.80 11.42
CA ARG A 248 -3.58 8.65 12.32
C ARG A 248 -2.39 8.59 13.28
N TYR A 249 -1.17 8.83 12.80
CA TYR A 249 0.03 8.81 13.63
C TYR A 249 0.07 9.92 14.70
N TYR A 250 -0.39 11.14 14.39
CA TYR A 250 -0.38 12.27 15.32
C TYR A 250 -1.60 12.32 16.22
N CYS A 251 -2.81 12.11 15.69
CA CYS A 251 -4.09 12.36 16.36
C CYS A 251 -4.78 11.09 16.89
N GLY A 252 -4.29 9.89 16.55
CA GLY A 252 -4.64 8.65 17.23
C GLY A 252 -6.10 8.16 17.14
N SER A 253 -6.95 8.74 16.28
CA SER A 253 -8.38 8.38 16.24
C SER A 253 -8.97 8.41 14.82
N ASP A 254 -9.48 7.25 14.38
CA ASP A 254 -10.57 7.14 13.38
C ASP A 254 -11.92 6.91 14.09
N SER A 255 -12.02 7.15 15.41
CA SER A 255 -13.22 6.85 16.21
C SER A 255 -14.39 7.83 16.03
N LYS A 256 -14.36 8.71 15.01
CA LYS A 256 -15.47 9.65 14.73
C LYS A 256 -16.09 9.48 13.35
N GLU A 257 -15.38 8.94 12.38
CA GLU A 257 -15.90 8.72 11.02
C GLU A 257 -16.80 7.47 10.97
N ASP A 258 -16.44 6.41 11.69
CA ASP A 258 -17.21 5.16 11.70
C ASP A 258 -18.49 5.27 12.55
N ASP A 259 -18.48 6.03 13.65
CA ASP A 259 -19.69 6.27 14.46
C ASP A 259 -20.72 7.13 13.71
N ALA A 260 -20.27 8.13 12.95
CA ALA A 260 -21.16 8.95 12.13
C ALA A 260 -21.76 8.17 10.95
N THR A 261 -20.97 7.31 10.31
CA THR A 261 -21.42 6.50 9.16
C THR A 261 -22.29 5.32 9.61
N ALA A 262 -21.99 4.70 10.76
CA ALA A 262 -22.79 3.65 11.37
C ALA A 262 -24.10 4.20 11.95
N ALA A 263 -24.08 5.39 12.58
CA ALA A 263 -25.30 6.07 13.02
C ALA A 263 -26.19 6.46 11.83
N ALA A 264 -25.61 6.97 10.74
CA ALA A 264 -26.36 7.30 9.52
C ALA A 264 -27.00 6.04 8.89
N GLY A 265 -26.30 4.91 8.85
CA GLY A 265 -26.84 3.65 8.34
C GLY A 265 -27.91 3.02 9.25
N ALA A 266 -27.83 3.23 10.56
CA ALA A 266 -28.82 2.75 11.52
C ALA A 266 -30.12 3.57 11.46
N ILE A 267 -30.03 4.89 11.25
CA ILE A 267 -31.20 5.77 11.10
C ILE A 267 -31.99 5.41 9.83
N ASP A 268 -31.30 5.16 8.72
CA ASP A 268 -31.93 4.79 7.43
C ASP A 268 -32.64 3.42 7.49
N ALA A 269 -32.08 2.47 8.24
CA ALA A 269 -32.68 1.15 8.45
C ALA A 269 -33.93 1.19 9.35
N ASP A 270 -33.96 2.07 10.36
CA ASP A 270 -35.12 2.22 11.26
C ASP A 270 -36.28 2.98 10.58
N ASP A 271 -35.98 3.94 9.71
CA ASP A 271 -36.99 4.66 8.92
C ASP A 271 -37.62 3.78 7.83
N ALA A 272 -36.85 2.85 7.24
CA ALA A 272 -37.40 1.86 6.32
C ALA A 272 -38.38 0.91 7.03
N LYS A 273 -38.09 0.54 8.29
CA LYS A 273 -38.91 -0.40 9.07
C LYS A 273 -40.23 0.21 9.56
N LYS A 274 -40.31 1.53 9.71
CA LYS A 274 -41.53 2.26 10.09
C LYS A 274 -42.50 2.51 8.95
N LYS A 275 -42.08 2.38 7.68
CA LYS A 275 -42.96 2.54 6.51
C LYS A 275 -43.71 1.27 6.12
N ASP A 276 -43.28 0.12 6.67
CA ASP A 276 -43.84 -1.21 6.38
C ASP A 276 -44.70 -1.78 7.54
N SER A 277 -45.09 -0.96 8.52
CA SER A 277 -46.11 -1.28 9.57
C SER A 277 -47.21 -0.23 9.59
#